data_AF-A0A925VKA6-F1
#
_entry.id   AF-A0A925VKA6-F1
#
_cell.length_a   1.000
_cell.length_b   1.000
_cell.length_c   1.000
_cell.angle_alpha   90.00
_cell.angle_beta   90.00
_cell.angle_gamma   90.00
#
_symmetry.space_group_name_H-M   'P 1'
#
loop_
_entity.id
_entity.type
_entity.pdbx_description
1 polymer ?
#
loop_
_entity_poly.entity_id
_entity_poly.type
_entity_poly.pdbx_seq_one_letter_code
_entity_poly.pdbx_strand_id
1 'polypeptide(L)'
;MRVRFFDKIQLPLGRPWPTPVASQASPSPDLTSRPHTPLQRVLRSMQQYLLSDLRREAAVLVPLRGFIGLGWLRAAMEKVVDPGWADGSSLTTFLLQQEAHAAFPAYQALMTNAFLPHTMLLSWIILIGQLLAGAAIVAGFLTRAALIGALFMNINFLLAGVPNPSAFYLVIQGALLMANTGMILGVDGWLRQWALGRRASSQAVPALSPRQPRRWLLVASVVVFGGIAGAAAPYIRDFSPAGSVHDPAMLVVIVSLMAAVWAAMSYVRR
;
A
#
# COMPACT_ATOMS: atom_id res chain seq x y z
N MET A 1 92.89 -26.41 41.36
CA MET A 1 92.43 -27.79 41.09
C MET A 1 90.95 -27.75 40.74
N ARG A 2 90.59 -27.78 39.44
CA ARG A 2 89.22 -28.06 38.97
C ARG A 2 89.29 -28.65 37.57
N VAL A 3 88.54 -29.73 37.41
CA VAL A 3 88.67 -30.78 36.41
C VAL A 3 87.89 -30.42 35.15
N ARG A 4 88.47 -30.74 33.99
CA ARG A 4 87.80 -30.78 32.68
C ARG A 4 86.82 -31.95 32.67
N PHE A 5 85.55 -31.72 32.35
CA PHE A 5 84.69 -32.81 31.90
C PHE A 5 83.60 -32.27 30.96
N PHE A 6 83.51 -32.90 29.79
CA PHE A 6 82.51 -32.77 28.74
C PHE A 6 82.66 -31.61 27.73
N ASP A 7 83.73 -31.73 26.94
CA ASP A 7 83.61 -31.59 25.48
C ASP A 7 82.85 -32.80 24.90
N LYS A 8 82.12 -32.56 23.81
CA LYS A 8 81.36 -33.50 22.95
C LYS A 8 79.86 -33.63 23.29
N ILE A 9 79.06 -32.77 22.65
CA ILE A 9 77.92 -33.14 21.78
C ILE A 9 77.70 -31.94 20.84
N GLN A 10 78.14 -32.04 19.59
CA GLN A 10 77.71 -31.15 18.51
C GLN A 10 76.52 -31.82 17.83
N LEU A 11 75.30 -31.34 18.10
CA LEU A 11 74.12 -31.71 17.32
C LEU A 11 74.15 -30.95 15.99
N PRO A 12 73.96 -31.62 14.84
CA PRO A 12 73.90 -30.92 13.55
C PRO A 12 72.63 -30.05 13.51
N LEU A 13 72.84 -28.74 13.49
CA LEU A 13 71.78 -27.76 13.25
C LEU A 13 71.28 -27.87 11.80
N GLY A 14 69.99 -28.19 11.66
CA GLY A 14 69.14 -27.71 10.58
C GLY A 14 69.26 -28.42 9.22
N ARG A 15 68.38 -29.41 8.98
CA ARG A 15 67.77 -29.50 7.65
C ARG A 15 66.50 -28.65 7.68
N PRO A 16 66.32 -27.67 6.78
CA PRO A 16 65.06 -26.94 6.70
C PRO A 16 63.93 -27.92 6.39
N TRP A 17 62.78 -27.72 7.05
CA TRP A 17 61.56 -28.45 6.74
C TRP A 17 61.26 -28.35 5.25
N PRO A 18 60.83 -29.44 4.57
CA PRO A 18 60.37 -29.32 3.20
C PRO A 18 59.25 -28.29 3.16
N THR A 19 59.44 -27.23 2.37
CA THR A 19 58.39 -26.24 2.10
C THR A 19 57.16 -27.00 1.63
N PRO A 20 55.96 -26.75 2.19
CA PRO A 20 54.75 -27.31 1.63
C PRO A 20 54.73 -26.90 0.16
N VAL A 21 54.79 -27.87 -0.75
CA VAL A 21 54.46 -27.61 -2.15
C VAL A 21 53.08 -26.99 -2.08
N ALA A 22 52.96 -25.72 -2.49
CA ALA A 22 51.67 -25.09 -2.62
C ALA A 22 50.86 -26.01 -3.53
N SER A 23 49.97 -26.79 -2.92
CA SER A 23 48.91 -27.46 -3.66
C SER A 23 48.28 -26.34 -4.45
N GLN A 24 48.44 -26.37 -5.77
CA GLN A 24 47.64 -25.56 -6.66
C GLN A 24 46.22 -26.06 -6.42
N ALA A 25 45.56 -25.49 -5.40
CA ALA A 25 44.14 -25.63 -5.20
C ALA A 25 43.58 -25.20 -6.55
N SER A 26 43.03 -26.17 -7.28
CA SER A 26 42.27 -25.90 -8.48
C SER A 26 41.34 -24.75 -8.15
N PRO A 27 41.30 -23.68 -8.98
CA PRO A 27 40.46 -22.52 -8.70
C PRO A 27 39.08 -23.06 -8.36
N SER A 28 38.62 -22.76 -7.14
CA SER A 28 37.32 -23.21 -6.66
C SER A 28 36.32 -22.91 -7.76
N PRO A 29 35.54 -23.89 -8.24
CA PRO A 29 34.68 -23.70 -9.39
C PRO A 29 33.86 -22.44 -9.16
N ASP A 30 33.98 -21.46 -10.05
CA ASP A 30 33.33 -20.17 -9.91
C ASP A 30 31.81 -20.39 -9.84
N LEU A 31 31.28 -20.44 -8.60
CA LEU A 31 29.87 -20.72 -8.32
C LEU A 31 28.96 -19.61 -8.86
N THR A 32 29.53 -18.49 -9.30
CA THR A 32 28.78 -17.39 -9.93
C THR A 32 28.42 -17.69 -11.40
N SER A 33 29.10 -18.65 -12.04
CA SER A 33 28.94 -18.99 -13.47
C SER A 33 27.84 -20.02 -13.78
N ARG A 34 27.20 -20.63 -12.78
CA ARG A 34 26.17 -21.66 -13.03
C ARG A 34 24.91 -21.04 -13.64
N PRO A 35 24.44 -21.51 -14.81
CA PRO A 35 23.23 -20.99 -15.43
C PRO A 35 22.05 -21.14 -14.47
N HIS A 36 21.39 -20.03 -14.16
CA HIS A 36 20.26 -20.05 -13.23
C HIS A 36 19.05 -20.65 -13.91
N THR A 37 18.37 -21.57 -13.23
CA THR A 37 17.07 -22.06 -13.70
C THR A 37 16.07 -20.89 -13.77
N PRO A 38 15.01 -20.97 -14.60
CA PRO A 38 13.98 -19.92 -14.67
C PRO A 38 13.42 -19.54 -13.30
N LEU A 39 13.15 -20.54 -12.45
CA LEU A 39 12.69 -20.36 -11.07
C LEU A 39 13.73 -19.60 -10.21
N GLN A 40 15.00 -20.00 -10.27
CA GLN A 40 16.06 -19.34 -9.50
C GLN A 40 16.22 -17.85 -9.88
N ARG A 41 16.03 -17.48 -11.15
CA ARG A 41 16.05 -16.07 -11.58
C ARG A 41 14.92 -15.26 -10.95
N VAL A 42 13.70 -15.83 -10.93
CA VAL A 42 12.53 -15.20 -10.32
C VAL A 42 12.77 -15.00 -8.82
N LEU A 43 13.18 -16.05 -8.10
CA LEU A 43 13.43 -16.01 -6.66
C LEU A 43 14.50 -14.97 -6.29
N ARG A 44 15.61 -14.91 -7.03
CA ARG A 44 16.66 -13.90 -6.79
C ARG A 44 16.16 -12.48 -7.02
N SER A 45 15.39 -12.25 -8.09
CA SER A 45 14.83 -10.92 -8.36
C SER A 45 13.91 -10.47 -7.24
N MET A 46 13.11 -11.39 -6.68
CA MET A 46 12.23 -11.12 -5.55
C MET A 46 13.03 -10.81 -4.29
N GLN A 47 14.06 -11.60 -3.98
CA GLN A 47 14.91 -11.39 -2.81
C GLN A 47 15.65 -10.04 -2.88
N GLN A 48 16.24 -9.70 -4.02
CA GLN A 48 16.94 -8.43 -4.22
C GLN A 48 15.98 -7.24 -4.09
N TYR A 49 14.78 -7.36 -4.65
CA TYR A 49 13.73 -6.37 -4.50
C TYR A 49 13.38 -6.15 -3.03
N LEU A 50 13.02 -7.21 -2.30
CA LEU A 50 12.61 -7.12 -0.90
C LEU A 50 13.67 -6.47 -0.02
N LEU A 51 14.93 -6.92 -0.14
CA LEU A 51 16.03 -6.39 0.68
C LEU A 51 16.36 -4.92 0.37
N SER A 52 16.33 -4.54 -0.91
CA SER A 52 16.61 -3.15 -1.32
C SER A 52 15.51 -2.19 -0.89
N ASP A 53 14.27 -2.67 -0.85
CA ASP A 53 13.10 -1.83 -0.65
C ASP A 53 12.71 -1.72 0.83
N LEU A 54 13.01 -2.73 1.66
CA LEU A 54 12.86 -2.70 3.12
C LEU A 54 13.64 -1.56 3.79
N ARG A 55 14.74 -1.11 3.19
CA ARG A 55 15.58 -0.01 3.72
C ARG A 55 15.08 1.37 3.33
N ARG A 56 14.04 1.48 2.50
CA ARG A 56 13.48 2.77 2.09
C ARG A 56 12.60 3.31 3.20
N GLU A 57 12.67 4.62 3.44
CA GLU A 57 11.85 5.30 4.45
C GLU A 57 10.35 5.03 4.24
N ALA A 58 9.90 4.96 2.99
CA ALA A 58 8.51 4.71 2.64
C ALA A 58 8.03 3.28 2.95
N ALA A 59 8.92 2.34 3.30
CA ALA A 59 8.56 0.99 3.75
C ALA A 59 7.73 1.01 5.06
N VAL A 60 7.81 2.08 5.84
CA VAL A 60 6.98 2.31 7.03
C VAL A 60 5.48 2.32 6.72
N LEU A 61 5.08 2.56 5.47
CA LEU A 61 3.68 2.57 5.04
C LEU A 61 3.14 1.16 4.73
N VAL A 62 3.99 0.14 4.68
CA VAL A 62 3.57 -1.22 4.33
C VAL A 62 2.68 -1.86 5.40
N PRO A 63 2.98 -1.75 6.72
CA PRO A 63 2.04 -2.17 7.76
C PRO A 63 0.68 -1.46 7.65
N LEU A 64 0.69 -0.16 7.32
CA LEU A 64 -0.54 0.62 7.14
C LEU A 64 -1.34 0.18 5.90
N ARG A 65 -0.64 -0.19 4.81
CA ARG A 65 -1.25 -0.83 3.63
C ARG A 65 -1.88 -2.17 4.00
N GLY A 66 -1.16 -2.99 4.76
CA GLY A 66 -1.65 -4.27 5.29
C GLY A 66 -2.90 -4.09 6.15
N PHE A 67 -2.89 -3.12 7.07
CA PHE A 67 -4.03 -2.78 7.92
C PHE A 67 -5.29 -2.44 7.11
N ILE A 68 -5.18 -1.57 6.10
CA ILE A 68 -6.31 -1.24 5.23
C ILE A 68 -6.79 -2.45 4.43
N GLY A 69 -5.87 -3.20 3.83
CA GLY A 69 -6.21 -4.38 3.03
C GLY A 69 -6.91 -5.46 3.85
N LEU A 70 -6.40 -5.76 5.05
CA LEU A 70 -7.03 -6.69 6.01
C LEU A 70 -8.37 -6.17 6.49
N GLY A 71 -8.51 -4.85 6.69
CA GLY A 71 -9.78 -4.22 7.04
C GLY A 71 -10.88 -4.48 6.00
N TRP A 72 -10.54 -4.44 4.71
CA TRP A 72 -11.44 -4.78 3.62
C TRP A 72 -11.74 -6.27 3.52
N LEU A 73 -10.75 -7.14 3.70
CA LEU A 73 -10.96 -8.59 3.72
C LEU A 73 -11.87 -9.03 4.87
N ARG A 74 -11.66 -8.46 6.07
CA ARG A 74 -12.54 -8.64 7.21
C ARG A 74 -13.96 -8.17 6.88
N ALA A 75 -14.09 -6.95 6.31
CA ALA A 75 -15.40 -6.43 5.92
C ALA A 75 -16.09 -7.37 4.93
N ALA A 76 -15.40 -7.85 3.89
CA ALA A 76 -15.96 -8.81 2.94
C ALA A 76 -16.42 -10.10 3.64
N MET A 77 -15.63 -10.61 4.58
CA MET A 77 -15.96 -11.83 5.31
C MET A 77 -17.25 -11.69 6.13
N GLU A 78 -17.49 -10.53 6.75
CA GLU A 78 -18.76 -10.26 7.45
C GLU A 78 -19.97 -10.38 6.53
N LYS A 79 -19.80 -10.10 5.23
CA LYS A 79 -20.87 -10.14 4.23
C LYS A 79 -21.05 -11.56 3.68
N VAL A 80 -19.99 -12.37 3.69
CA VAL A 80 -20.05 -13.79 3.32
C VAL A 80 -20.85 -14.59 4.36
N VAL A 81 -20.68 -14.28 5.65
CA VAL A 81 -21.35 -15.02 6.74
C VAL A 81 -22.74 -14.47 7.09
N ASP A 82 -23.11 -13.30 6.56
CA ASP A 82 -24.43 -12.71 6.73
C ASP A 82 -25.44 -13.39 5.79
N PRO A 83 -26.44 -14.12 6.32
CA PRO A 83 -27.39 -14.87 5.51
C PRO A 83 -28.27 -13.97 4.61
N GLY A 84 -28.49 -12.72 5.01
CA GLY A 84 -29.29 -11.74 4.25
C GLY A 84 -28.48 -10.88 3.28
N TRP A 85 -27.17 -11.11 3.16
CA TRP A 85 -26.36 -10.30 2.25
C TRP A 85 -26.60 -10.69 0.79
N ALA A 86 -26.60 -12.00 0.50
CA ALA A 86 -26.63 -12.52 -0.87
C ALA A 86 -27.95 -12.21 -1.62
N ASP A 87 -29.07 -12.11 -0.89
CA ASP A 87 -30.38 -11.75 -1.43
C ASP A 87 -30.68 -10.25 -1.35
N GLY A 88 -29.79 -9.47 -0.71
CA GLY A 88 -29.92 -8.02 -0.57
C GLY A 88 -30.77 -7.57 0.63
N SER A 89 -31.36 -8.47 1.41
CA SER A 89 -32.24 -8.11 2.53
C SER A 89 -31.52 -7.34 3.65
N SER A 90 -30.28 -7.72 3.98
CA SER A 90 -29.44 -7.00 4.94
C SER A 90 -29.09 -5.59 4.44
N LEU A 91 -28.80 -5.45 3.15
CA LEU A 91 -28.50 -4.14 2.55
C LEU A 91 -29.77 -3.26 2.47
N THR A 92 -30.93 -3.83 2.15
CA THR A 92 -32.21 -3.11 2.19
C THR A 92 -32.47 -2.57 3.59
N THR A 93 -32.34 -3.42 4.62
CA THR A 93 -32.52 -3.03 6.01
C THR A 93 -31.57 -1.91 6.41
N PHE A 94 -30.30 -2.05 6.02
CA PHE A 94 -29.29 -1.02 6.25
C PHE A 94 -29.66 0.33 5.61
N LEU A 95 -30.03 0.34 4.32
CA LEU A 95 -30.34 1.57 3.60
C LEU A 95 -31.56 2.29 4.18
N LEU A 96 -32.60 1.54 4.59
CA LEU A 96 -33.78 2.11 5.23
C LEU A 96 -33.45 2.71 6.61
N GLN A 97 -32.59 2.06 7.40
CA GLN A 97 -32.14 2.60 8.69
C GLN A 97 -31.31 3.88 8.55
N GLN A 98 -30.51 3.96 7.50
CA GLN A 98 -29.58 5.06 7.29
C GLN A 98 -30.16 6.21 6.44
N GLU A 99 -31.35 6.05 5.87
CA GLU A 99 -31.96 7.04 4.98
C GLU A 99 -32.01 8.46 5.57
N ALA A 100 -32.47 8.59 6.82
CA ALA A 100 -32.53 9.88 7.53
C ALA A 100 -31.14 10.43 7.93
N HIS A 101 -30.12 9.57 7.93
CA HIS A 101 -28.75 9.88 8.33
C HIS A 101 -27.84 10.20 7.13
N ALA A 102 -28.34 10.10 5.90
CA ALA A 102 -27.60 10.47 4.70
C ALA A 102 -27.03 11.90 4.81
N ALA A 103 -25.81 12.09 4.30
CA ALA A 103 -25.09 13.36 4.41
C ALA A 103 -25.86 14.52 3.75
N PHE A 104 -26.52 14.24 2.62
CA PHE A 104 -27.21 15.25 1.82
C PHE A 104 -28.57 14.73 1.34
N PRO A 105 -29.59 15.60 1.20
CA PRO A 105 -30.89 15.21 0.64
C PRO A 105 -30.80 14.59 -0.77
N ALA A 106 -29.88 15.08 -1.60
CA ALA A 106 -29.64 14.50 -2.92
C ALA A 106 -29.13 13.05 -2.84
N TYR A 107 -28.31 12.74 -1.83
CA TYR A 107 -27.80 11.39 -1.62
C TYR A 107 -28.86 10.48 -0.98
N GLN A 108 -29.70 11.01 -0.10
CA GLN A 108 -30.91 10.32 0.36
C GLN A 108 -31.78 9.92 -0.83
N ALA A 109 -32.07 10.85 -1.75
CA ALA A 109 -32.85 10.55 -2.94
C ALA A 109 -32.16 9.50 -3.84
N LEU A 110 -30.84 9.51 -3.94
CA LEU A 110 -30.08 8.47 -4.64
C LEU A 110 -30.25 7.09 -3.98
N MET A 111 -30.16 7.03 -2.65
CA MET A 111 -30.38 5.79 -1.90
C MET A 111 -31.79 5.24 -2.16
N THR A 112 -32.81 6.09 -2.04
CA THR A 112 -34.21 5.68 -2.15
C THR A 112 -34.58 5.28 -3.58
N ASN A 113 -34.13 6.04 -4.59
CA ASN A 113 -34.58 5.83 -5.98
C ASN A 113 -33.66 4.93 -6.81
N ALA A 114 -32.38 4.80 -6.45
CA ALA A 114 -31.41 4.03 -7.23
C ALA A 114 -30.84 2.81 -6.47
N PHE A 115 -30.63 2.91 -5.16
CA PHE A 115 -30.01 1.81 -4.42
C PHE A 115 -31.03 0.80 -3.90
N LEU A 116 -32.10 1.26 -3.24
CA LEU A 116 -33.15 0.39 -2.70
C LEU A 116 -33.77 -0.57 -3.74
N PRO A 117 -34.04 -0.15 -5.00
CA PRO A 117 -34.60 -1.06 -6.01
C PRO A 117 -33.63 -2.15 -6.49
N HIS A 118 -32.33 -2.04 -6.18
CA HIS A 118 -31.27 -2.87 -6.76
C HIS A 118 -30.34 -3.48 -5.70
N THR A 119 -30.83 -3.67 -4.47
CA THR A 119 -30.00 -4.10 -3.33
C THR A 119 -29.35 -5.46 -3.54
N MET A 120 -30.02 -6.44 -4.15
CA MET A 120 -29.40 -7.73 -4.47
C MET A 120 -28.14 -7.57 -5.34
N LEU A 121 -28.23 -6.80 -6.44
CA LEU A 121 -27.09 -6.54 -7.32
C LEU A 121 -25.99 -5.77 -6.59
N LEU A 122 -26.37 -4.73 -5.84
CA LEU A 122 -25.44 -3.91 -5.07
C LEU A 122 -24.71 -4.72 -4.00
N SER A 123 -25.37 -5.64 -3.31
CA SER A 123 -24.74 -6.53 -2.34
C SER A 123 -23.61 -7.34 -2.95
N TRP A 124 -23.81 -7.91 -4.15
CA TRP A 124 -22.76 -8.65 -4.85
C TRP A 124 -21.62 -7.74 -5.32
N ILE A 125 -21.94 -6.57 -5.88
CA ILE A 125 -20.92 -5.58 -6.28
C ILE A 125 -20.07 -5.17 -5.09
N ILE A 126 -20.70 -4.85 -3.96
CA ILE A 126 -20.02 -4.45 -2.73
C ILE A 126 -19.15 -5.60 -2.22
N LEU A 127 -19.68 -6.83 -2.08
CA LEU A 127 -18.91 -7.97 -1.59
C LEU A 127 -17.68 -8.25 -2.46
N ILE A 128 -17.86 -8.34 -3.79
CA ILE A 128 -16.77 -8.59 -4.74
C ILE A 128 -15.76 -7.43 -4.70
N GLY A 129 -16.25 -6.19 -4.66
CA GLY A 129 -15.42 -4.99 -4.57
C GLY A 129 -14.55 -5.00 -3.31
N GLN A 130 -15.10 -5.36 -2.15
CA GLN A 130 -14.37 -5.46 -0.89
C GLN A 130 -13.30 -6.56 -0.93
N LEU A 131 -13.63 -7.73 -1.48
CA LEU A 131 -12.70 -8.84 -1.60
C LEU A 131 -11.53 -8.49 -2.54
N LEU A 132 -11.83 -7.94 -3.72
CA LEU A 132 -10.83 -7.54 -4.70
C LEU A 132 -9.95 -6.41 -4.16
N ALA A 133 -10.55 -5.37 -3.56
CA ALA A 133 -9.80 -4.26 -2.98
C ALA A 133 -8.88 -4.74 -1.86
N GLY A 134 -9.39 -5.57 -0.93
CA GLY A 134 -8.61 -6.12 0.17
C GLY A 134 -7.42 -6.95 -0.31
N ALA A 135 -7.66 -7.92 -1.20
CA ALA A 135 -6.62 -8.80 -1.73
C ALA A 135 -5.54 -8.02 -2.50
N ALA A 136 -5.96 -7.10 -3.38
CA ALA A 136 -5.08 -6.26 -4.17
C ALA A 136 -4.20 -5.34 -3.31
N ILE A 137 -4.78 -4.69 -2.28
CA ILE A 137 -4.06 -3.80 -1.37
C ILE A 137 -3.04 -4.57 -0.53
N VAL A 138 -3.42 -5.73 0.03
CA VAL A 138 -2.48 -6.56 0.83
C VAL A 138 -1.32 -7.02 -0.05
N ALA A 139 -1.61 -7.64 -1.19
CA ALA A 139 -0.60 -8.13 -2.12
C ALA A 139 0.26 -7.00 -2.71
N GLY A 140 -0.25 -5.77 -2.74
CA GLY A 140 0.35 -4.68 -3.48
C GLY A 140 0.30 -4.94 -5.00
N PHE A 141 -0.80 -5.52 -5.49
CA PHE A 141 -1.05 -5.81 -6.91
C PHE A 141 -2.23 -4.99 -7.40
N LEU A 142 -2.07 -4.21 -8.48
CA LEU A 142 -3.06 -3.22 -8.93
C LEU A 142 -3.46 -2.26 -7.80
N THR A 143 -2.50 -1.92 -6.93
CA THR A 143 -2.73 -1.23 -5.66
C THR A 143 -3.43 0.11 -5.85
N ARG A 144 -3.04 0.86 -6.89
CA ARG A 144 -3.64 2.17 -7.19
C ARG A 144 -5.12 2.05 -7.55
N ALA A 145 -5.47 1.08 -8.40
CA ALA A 145 -6.86 0.86 -8.81
C ALA A 145 -7.69 0.38 -7.61
N ALA A 146 -7.15 -0.53 -6.80
CA ALA A 146 -7.80 -1.01 -5.59
C ALA A 146 -8.03 0.11 -4.56
N LEU A 147 -7.06 1.00 -4.34
CA LEU A 147 -7.20 2.16 -3.46
C LEU A 147 -8.24 3.15 -3.98
N ILE A 148 -8.33 3.38 -5.30
CA ILE A 148 -9.36 4.26 -5.87
C ILE A 148 -10.76 3.66 -5.66
N GLY A 149 -10.94 2.37 -5.91
CA GLY A 149 -12.21 1.69 -5.65
C GLY A 149 -12.58 1.68 -4.17
N ALA A 150 -11.60 1.47 -3.29
CA ALA A 150 -11.77 1.55 -1.85
C ALA A 150 -12.17 2.96 -1.37
N LEU A 151 -11.52 4.01 -1.92
CA LEU A 151 -11.86 5.39 -1.63
C LEU A 151 -13.30 5.68 -2.08
N PHE A 152 -13.66 5.27 -3.29
CA PHE A 152 -15.03 5.42 -3.80
C PHE A 152 -16.06 4.78 -2.87
N MET A 153 -15.85 3.53 -2.44
CA MET A 153 -16.76 2.86 -1.51
C MET A 153 -16.85 3.57 -0.14
N ASN A 154 -15.72 4.00 0.45
CA ASN A 154 -15.75 4.73 1.72
C ASN A 154 -16.45 6.09 1.60
N ILE A 155 -16.31 6.78 0.46
CA ILE A 155 -17.09 8.00 0.19
C ILE A 155 -18.58 7.65 0.19
N ASN A 156 -19.00 6.59 -0.50
CA ASN A 156 -20.42 6.19 -0.54
C ASN A 156 -20.94 5.80 0.85
N PHE A 157 -20.16 5.10 1.67
CA PHE A 157 -20.56 4.76 3.05
C PHE A 157 -20.65 5.99 3.95
N LEU A 158 -19.71 6.92 3.83
CA LEU A 158 -19.76 8.20 4.52
C LEU A 158 -21.03 8.96 4.13
N LEU A 159 -21.28 9.12 2.83
CA LEU A 159 -22.46 9.82 2.32
C LEU A 159 -23.77 9.13 2.69
N ALA A 160 -23.76 7.81 2.84
CA ALA A 160 -24.92 7.03 3.29
C ALA A 160 -25.22 7.20 4.78
N GLY A 161 -24.40 7.92 5.55
CA GLY A 161 -24.63 8.13 6.98
C GLY A 161 -23.79 7.24 7.90
N VAL A 162 -22.74 6.58 7.39
CA VAL A 162 -21.86 5.69 8.19
C VAL A 162 -20.41 6.18 8.13
N PRO A 163 -20.04 7.13 9.00
CA PRO A 163 -18.71 7.73 8.94
C PRO A 163 -17.60 6.88 9.52
N ASN A 164 -17.90 5.96 10.44
CA ASN A 164 -16.91 5.06 11.04
C ASN A 164 -17.09 3.64 10.45
N PRO A 165 -16.06 2.99 9.90
CA PRO A 165 -14.65 3.39 9.79
C PRO A 165 -14.29 4.30 8.60
N SER A 166 -15.27 4.66 7.77
CA SER A 166 -15.07 5.28 6.46
C SER A 166 -14.14 6.49 6.46
N ALA A 167 -14.34 7.46 7.36
CA ALA A 167 -13.60 8.72 7.39
C ALA A 167 -12.11 8.53 7.64
N PHE A 168 -11.73 7.66 8.57
CA PHE A 168 -10.31 7.40 8.83
C PHE A 168 -9.68 6.55 7.71
N TYR A 169 -10.44 5.65 7.10
CA TYR A 169 -10.00 4.91 5.92
C TYR A 169 -9.74 5.84 4.73
N LEU A 170 -10.55 6.88 4.52
CA LEU A 170 -10.32 7.86 3.44
C LEU A 170 -8.96 8.54 3.56
N VAL A 171 -8.60 9.01 4.76
CA VAL A 171 -7.33 9.69 5.01
C VAL A 171 -6.15 8.74 4.74
N ILE A 172 -6.20 7.53 5.29
CA ILE A 172 -5.14 6.55 5.14
C ILE A 172 -5.01 6.11 3.68
N GLN A 173 -6.11 5.75 3.01
CA GLN A 173 -6.11 5.30 1.62
C GLN A 173 -5.62 6.41 0.67
N GLY A 174 -6.00 7.67 0.93
CA GLY A 174 -5.47 8.83 0.21
C GLY A 174 -3.96 8.95 0.34
N ALA A 175 -3.42 8.83 1.57
CA ALA A 175 -1.98 8.85 1.81
C ALA A 175 -1.26 7.69 1.10
N LEU A 176 -1.78 6.47 1.18
CA LEU A 176 -1.23 5.29 0.50
C LEU A 176 -1.24 5.44 -1.04
N LEU A 177 -2.30 6.03 -1.59
CA LEU A 177 -2.44 6.26 -3.03
C LEU A 177 -1.42 7.29 -3.54
N MET A 178 -1.23 8.37 -2.79
CA MET A 178 -0.26 9.41 -3.10
C MET A 178 1.18 8.91 -2.97
N ALA A 179 1.47 8.12 -1.93
CA ALA A 179 2.78 7.50 -1.72
C ALA A 179 3.07 6.35 -2.70
N ASN A 180 2.09 5.95 -3.52
CA ASN A 180 2.22 4.87 -4.50
C ASN A 180 2.74 3.56 -3.89
N THR A 181 2.17 3.16 -2.76
CA THR A 181 2.70 2.08 -1.91
C THR A 181 2.71 0.70 -2.56
N GLY A 182 2.02 0.48 -3.69
CA GLY A 182 2.17 -0.74 -4.49
C GLY A 182 3.60 -0.94 -5.03
N MET A 183 4.33 0.15 -5.24
CA MET A 183 5.72 0.13 -5.69
C MET A 183 6.72 -0.25 -4.59
N ILE A 184 6.25 -0.34 -3.34
CA ILE A 184 7.07 -0.54 -2.15
C ILE A 184 6.64 -1.86 -1.51
N LEU A 185 7.50 -2.87 -1.54
CA LEU A 185 7.23 -4.24 -1.06
C LEU A 185 5.86 -4.79 -1.52
N GLY A 186 5.44 -4.37 -2.72
CA GLY A 186 4.25 -4.86 -3.41
C GLY A 186 4.60 -5.55 -4.71
N VAL A 187 3.67 -6.35 -5.21
CA VAL A 187 3.78 -7.03 -6.51
C VAL A 187 3.94 -6.03 -7.67
N ASP A 188 3.30 -4.86 -7.62
CA ASP A 188 3.44 -3.82 -8.66
C ASP A 188 4.91 -3.38 -8.82
N GLY A 189 5.59 -3.13 -7.70
CA GLY A 189 7.00 -2.75 -7.69
C GLY A 189 7.92 -3.87 -8.16
N TRP A 190 7.66 -5.10 -7.70
CA TRP A 190 8.43 -6.27 -8.12
C TRP A 190 8.30 -6.55 -9.62
N LEU A 191 7.08 -6.57 -10.15
CA LEU A 191 6.81 -6.81 -11.58
C LEU A 191 7.49 -5.75 -12.44
N ARG A 192 7.47 -4.48 -12.02
CA ARG A 192 8.20 -3.41 -12.72
C ARG A 192 9.70 -3.68 -12.74
N GLN A 193 10.32 -3.98 -11.60
CA GLN A 193 11.76 -4.22 -11.53
C GLN A 193 12.17 -5.46 -12.34
N TRP A 194 11.38 -6.52 -12.27
CA TRP A 194 11.61 -7.72 -13.06
C TRP A 194 11.47 -7.47 -14.57
N ALA A 195 10.46 -6.71 -14.99
CA ALA A 195 10.30 -6.31 -16.39
C ALA A 195 11.44 -5.40 -16.89
N LEU A 196 11.92 -4.47 -16.05
CA LEU A 196 13.06 -3.62 -16.37
C LEU A 196 14.37 -4.40 -16.36
N GLY A 197 14.58 -5.36 -15.46
CA GLY A 197 15.73 -6.25 -15.46
C GLY A 197 15.83 -7.10 -16.72
N ARG A 198 14.70 -7.43 -17.36
CA ARG A 198 14.68 -8.04 -18.71
C ARG A 198 15.07 -7.08 -19.83
N ARG A 199 14.79 -5.78 -19.67
CA ARG A 199 15.04 -4.73 -20.68
C ARG A 199 16.38 -4.01 -20.51
N ALA A 200 16.99 -4.09 -19.32
CA ALA A 200 18.29 -3.50 -19.01
C ALA A 200 19.45 -4.17 -19.79
N SER A 201 19.19 -5.30 -20.44
CA SER A 201 20.06 -5.85 -21.48
C SER A 201 20.01 -5.07 -22.80
N SER A 202 19.22 -3.99 -22.92
CA SER A 202 18.98 -3.31 -24.20
C SER A 202 18.95 -1.78 -24.18
N GLN A 203 18.78 -1.09 -23.03
CA GLN A 203 18.94 0.37 -22.93
C GLN A 203 18.80 0.84 -21.47
N ALA A 204 19.59 1.85 -21.07
CA ALA A 204 19.49 2.48 -19.76
C ALA A 204 18.10 3.12 -19.59
N VAL A 205 17.33 2.63 -18.62
CA VAL A 205 16.00 3.17 -18.31
C VAL A 205 16.20 4.49 -17.56
N PRO A 206 15.75 5.64 -18.10
CA PRO A 206 15.88 6.91 -17.40
C PRO A 206 15.17 6.83 -16.06
N ALA A 207 15.80 7.34 -15.00
CA ALA A 207 15.14 7.51 -13.71
C ALA A 207 13.90 8.38 -13.93
N LEU A 208 12.71 7.78 -13.80
CA LEU A 208 11.46 8.53 -13.86
C LEU A 208 11.44 9.46 -12.66
N SER A 209 11.73 10.74 -12.88
CA SER A 209 11.44 11.77 -11.88
C SER A 209 9.95 11.71 -11.57
N PRO A 210 9.53 11.88 -10.30
CA PRO A 210 8.11 12.01 -9.97
C PRO A 210 7.53 13.11 -10.86
N ARG A 211 6.62 12.75 -11.78
CA ARG A 211 5.95 13.74 -12.61
C ARG A 211 5.10 14.59 -11.68
N GLN A 212 5.60 15.78 -11.38
CA GLN A 212 4.86 16.74 -10.60
C GLN A 212 3.52 17.04 -11.32
N PRO A 213 2.35 16.93 -10.66
CA PRO A 213 1.06 17.24 -11.29
C PRO A 213 1.07 18.65 -11.92
N ARG A 214 0.40 18.90 -13.03
CA ARG A 214 0.44 20.25 -13.66
C ARG A 214 -0.12 21.30 -12.68
N ARG A 215 0.43 22.53 -12.65
CA ARG A 215 0.01 23.58 -11.69
C ARG A 215 -1.50 23.83 -11.71
N TRP A 216 -2.12 23.82 -12.89
CA TRP A 216 -3.56 24.01 -13.03
C TRP A 216 -4.39 22.89 -12.38
N LEU A 217 -3.86 21.65 -12.31
CA LEU A 217 -4.55 20.55 -11.60
C LEU A 217 -4.63 20.82 -10.11
N LEU A 218 -3.57 21.39 -9.52
CA LEU A 218 -3.56 21.74 -8.10
C LEU A 218 -4.55 22.85 -7.79
N VAL A 219 -4.59 23.89 -8.64
CA VAL A 219 -5.59 24.97 -8.53
C VAL A 219 -7.00 24.42 -8.67
N ALA A 220 -7.24 23.56 -9.66
CA ALA A 220 -8.53 22.89 -9.84
C ALA A 220 -8.91 22.06 -8.60
N SER A 221 -7.98 21.33 -7.99
CA SER A 221 -8.22 20.59 -6.74
C SER A 221 -8.62 21.51 -5.58
N VAL A 222 -7.94 22.66 -5.40
CA VAL A 222 -8.32 23.63 -4.35
C VAL A 222 -9.75 24.13 -4.56
N VAL A 223 -10.10 24.50 -5.79
CA VAL A 223 -11.44 25.00 -6.12
C VAL A 223 -12.50 23.91 -5.93
N VAL A 224 -12.25 22.70 -6.42
CA VAL A 224 -13.19 21.57 -6.31
C VAL A 224 -13.42 21.20 -4.84
N PHE A 225 -12.36 20.96 -4.08
CA PHE A 225 -12.49 20.55 -2.68
C PHE A 225 -13.00 21.69 -1.78
N GLY A 226 -12.60 22.94 -2.05
CA GLY A 226 -13.17 24.10 -1.38
C GLY A 226 -14.66 24.27 -1.66
N GLY A 227 -15.07 24.04 -2.92
CA GLY A 227 -16.48 24.04 -3.32
C GLY A 227 -17.29 22.94 -2.64
N ILE A 228 -16.75 21.71 -2.56
CA ILE A 228 -17.40 20.60 -1.84
C ILE A 228 -17.55 20.94 -0.35
N ALA A 229 -16.51 21.48 0.29
CA ALA A 229 -16.59 21.89 1.70
C ALA A 229 -17.66 22.98 1.90
N GLY A 230 -17.68 24.01 1.05
CA GLY A 230 -18.68 25.07 1.11
C GLY A 230 -20.10 24.56 0.88
N ALA A 231 -20.30 23.63 -0.07
CA ALA A 231 -21.59 23.02 -0.35
C ALA A 231 -22.07 22.07 0.77
N ALA A 232 -21.15 21.43 1.47
CA ALA A 232 -21.47 20.50 2.56
C ALA A 232 -21.76 21.21 3.90
N ALA A 233 -21.17 22.40 4.13
CA ALA A 233 -21.26 23.12 5.40
C ALA A 233 -22.70 23.39 5.91
N PRO A 234 -23.70 23.75 5.06
CA PRO A 234 -25.07 23.96 5.51
C PRO A 234 -25.77 22.69 6.03
N TYR A 235 -25.23 21.51 5.73
CA TYR A 235 -25.82 20.22 6.11
C TYR A 235 -25.24 19.64 7.41
N ILE A 236 -24.30 20.35 8.06
CA ILE A 236 -23.76 19.96 9.36
C ILE A 236 -24.87 20.07 10.41
N ARG A 237 -25.09 18.97 11.13
CA ARG A 237 -26.12 18.84 12.18
C ARG A 237 -25.52 18.98 13.57
N ASP A 238 -24.26 18.57 13.75
CA ASP A 238 -23.60 18.59 15.06
C ASP A 238 -22.19 19.20 14.99
N PHE A 239 -22.00 20.31 15.73
CA PHE A 239 -20.72 21.01 15.86
C PHE A 239 -19.99 20.69 17.18
N SER A 240 -20.58 19.86 18.05
CA SER A 240 -19.95 19.47 19.30
C SER A 240 -18.72 18.59 19.04
N PRO A 241 -17.65 18.68 19.85
CA PRO A 241 -16.44 17.88 19.63
C PRO A 241 -16.67 16.36 19.60
N ALA A 242 -17.67 15.88 20.35
CA ALA A 242 -18.02 14.47 20.41
C ALA A 242 -18.94 14.03 19.26
N GLY A 243 -19.90 14.88 18.86
CA GLY A 243 -20.87 14.54 17.83
C GLY A 243 -20.38 14.81 16.40
N SER A 244 -19.50 15.79 16.22
CA SER A 244 -19.01 16.20 14.90
C SER A 244 -18.24 15.11 14.15
N VAL A 245 -17.64 14.14 14.87
CA VAL A 245 -16.96 12.97 14.28
C VAL A 245 -17.92 11.87 13.84
N HIS A 246 -19.20 11.98 14.21
CA HIS A 246 -20.29 11.11 13.78
C HIS A 246 -21.20 11.78 12.75
N ASP A 247 -20.98 13.06 12.46
CA ASP A 247 -21.71 13.81 11.44
C ASP A 247 -21.08 13.59 10.05
N PRO A 248 -21.81 12.99 9.09
CA PRO A 248 -21.32 12.76 7.74
C PRO A 248 -20.95 14.05 6.98
N ALA A 249 -21.75 15.10 7.10
CA ALA A 249 -21.53 16.36 6.39
C ALA A 249 -20.30 17.08 6.95
N MET A 250 -20.14 17.08 8.27
CA MET A 250 -18.94 17.61 8.93
C MET A 250 -17.67 16.89 8.45
N LEU A 251 -17.71 15.56 8.34
CA LEU A 251 -16.56 14.80 7.88
C LEU A 251 -16.26 15.00 6.40
N VAL A 252 -17.29 15.19 5.55
CA VAL A 252 -17.09 15.63 4.16
C VAL A 252 -16.39 16.99 4.12
N VAL A 253 -16.79 17.95 4.95
CA VAL A 253 -16.14 19.27 5.06
C VAL A 253 -14.68 19.11 5.47
N ILE A 254 -14.40 18.39 6.56
CA ILE A 254 -13.04 18.21 7.09
C ILE A 254 -12.13 17.57 6.04
N VAL A 255 -12.55 16.44 5.45
CA VAL A 255 -11.72 15.71 4.47
C VAL A 255 -11.48 16.57 3.22
N SER A 256 -12.49 17.32 2.77
CA SER A 256 -12.36 18.21 1.61
C SER A 256 -11.41 19.38 1.91
N LEU A 257 -11.53 20.02 3.07
CA LEU A 257 -10.62 21.09 3.47
C LEU A 257 -9.18 20.59 3.58
N MET A 258 -8.95 19.40 4.16
CA MET A 258 -7.63 18.78 4.20
C MET A 258 -7.05 18.57 2.80
N ALA A 259 -7.86 18.07 1.85
CA ALA A 259 -7.45 17.89 0.46
C ALA A 259 -7.13 19.22 -0.24
N ALA A 260 -7.94 20.26 -0.01
CA ALA A 260 -7.70 21.61 -0.54
C ALA A 260 -6.41 22.22 0.00
N VAL A 261 -6.18 22.17 1.33
CA VAL A 261 -4.96 22.67 1.98
C VAL A 261 -3.74 21.93 1.46
N TRP A 262 -3.82 20.60 1.31
CA TRP A 262 -2.72 19.83 0.75
C TRP A 262 -2.40 20.25 -0.69
N ALA A 263 -3.41 20.47 -1.53
CA ALA A 263 -3.22 20.92 -2.91
C ALA A 263 -2.60 22.33 -2.97
N ALA A 264 -3.04 23.24 -2.10
CA ALA A 264 -2.47 24.58 -1.96
C ALA A 264 -1.00 24.54 -1.50
N MET A 265 -0.67 23.76 -0.47
CA MET A 265 0.71 23.56 -0.03
C MET A 265 1.58 22.96 -1.14
N SER A 266 1.05 22.00 -1.90
CA SER A 266 1.74 21.37 -3.02
C SER A 266 1.95 22.33 -4.19
N TYR A 267 1.13 23.37 -4.31
CA TYR A 267 1.29 24.45 -5.28
C TYR A 267 2.40 25.40 -4.85
N VAL A 268 2.43 25.81 -3.58
CA VAL A 268 3.42 26.75 -3.02
C VAL A 268 4.83 26.15 -2.99
N ARG A 269 4.96 24.84 -2.74
CA ARG A 269 6.26 24.14 -2.70
C ARG A 269 6.97 24.01 -4.05
N ARG A 270 6.46 24.61 -5.13
CA ARG A 270 6.97 24.48 -6.50
C ARG A 270 7.38 25.80 -7.13
#